data_AF-A0A524QEX1-F1
#
_entry.id   AF-A0A524QEX1-F1
#
_cell.length_a   1.000
_cell.length_b   1.000
_cell.length_c   1.000
_cell.angle_alpha   90.00
_cell.angle_beta   90.00
_cell.angle_gamma   90.00
#
_symmetry.space_group_name_H-M   'P 1'
#
loop_
_entity.id
_entity.type
_entity.pdbx_description
1 polymer ?
#
loop_
_entity_poly.entity_id
_entity_poly.type
_entity_poly.pdbx_seq_one_letter_code
_entity_poly.pdbx_strand_id
1 'polypeptide(L)'
;MSNTAMFFNELDGDQRRTYIDTVQVYEAYCAACEDYRAFRGSMYWRSHKGQDHLYHRLSDKRRSYTGPRNAETEARYREFTQGKATAKERVASLKEQLRKQGALARAVGIDRVPSIVAKVLEGINEEPSLRDQVTIVGTHARWAYETLAGVRFETEIVATKDVDIMWHVGHHLELAGPLAGRGLLGFLQGIDSTFKRDNKLRFRAVNGKGYAVDLLAPDRPGHRGLKLIRTQYDLVANRMDALNELLGDPLERVVIGQLGHTITTMRVPDPRAFVKHKVGLSMRTDREPDKRKRDLMMAEAVARLIVEHLPQYPLADEDIQGFPEAVRRALKAA
;
A
#
# COMPACT_ATOMS: atom_id res chain seq x y z
N MET A 1 -24.64 -33.53 5.99
CA MET A 1 -24.70 -32.05 6.05
C MET A 1 -23.26 -31.57 6.04
N SER A 2 -22.78 -31.08 4.89
CA SER A 2 -21.39 -30.64 4.74
C SER A 2 -21.19 -29.38 5.58
N ASN A 3 -20.26 -29.44 6.53
CA ASN A 3 -19.86 -28.28 7.32
C ASN A 3 -19.35 -27.22 6.33
N THR A 4 -20.12 -26.16 6.12
CA THR A 4 -19.72 -25.09 5.22
C THR A 4 -18.60 -24.36 5.93
N ALA A 5 -17.35 -24.57 5.52
CA ALA A 5 -16.22 -23.87 6.11
C ALA A 5 -16.53 -22.36 6.06
N MET A 6 -16.64 -21.72 7.23
CA MET A 6 -16.73 -20.28 7.33
C MET A 6 -15.36 -19.74 6.91
N PHE A 7 -15.28 -19.04 5.78
CA PHE A 7 -14.01 -18.45 5.36
C PHE A 7 -13.71 -17.16 6.13
N PHE A 8 -14.74 -16.53 6.69
CA PHE A 8 -14.67 -15.27 7.39
C PHE A 8 -15.79 -15.13 8.42
N ASN A 9 -15.60 -14.21 9.36
CA ASN A 9 -16.58 -13.80 10.35
C ASN A 9 -16.87 -12.32 10.20
N GLU A 10 -18.12 -11.90 10.39
CA GLU A 10 -18.47 -10.48 10.36
C GLU A 10 -17.81 -9.71 11.51
N LEU A 11 -17.40 -8.46 11.24
CA LEU A 11 -16.99 -7.55 12.29
C LEU A 11 -18.22 -7.11 13.10
N ASP A 12 -18.07 -7.03 14.42
CA ASP A 12 -19.11 -6.52 15.30
C ASP A 12 -19.28 -4.99 15.19
N GLY A 13 -20.27 -4.44 15.90
CA GLY A 13 -20.59 -3.01 15.85
C GLY A 13 -19.45 -2.11 16.35
N ASP A 14 -18.72 -2.53 17.38
CA ASP A 14 -17.62 -1.76 17.95
C ASP A 14 -16.40 -1.77 17.01
N GLN A 15 -16.11 -2.92 16.40
CA GLN A 15 -15.08 -3.07 15.38
C GLN A 15 -15.35 -2.22 14.15
N ARG A 16 -16.59 -2.24 13.62
CA ARG A 16 -16.99 -1.43 12.46
C ARG A 16 -16.90 0.06 12.77
N ARG A 17 -17.43 0.51 13.92
CA ARG A 17 -17.35 1.92 14.33
C ARG A 17 -15.90 2.37 14.48
N THR A 18 -15.07 1.60 15.17
CA THR A 18 -13.65 1.93 15.37
C THR A 18 -12.92 2.02 14.03
N TYR A 19 -13.20 1.13 13.09
CA TYR A 19 -12.62 1.20 11.75
C TYR A 19 -13.04 2.47 11.00
N ILE A 20 -14.33 2.81 10.99
CA ILE A 20 -14.85 4.02 10.32
C ILE A 20 -14.22 5.28 10.91
N ASP A 21 -14.19 5.40 12.24
CA ASP A 21 -13.57 6.54 12.93
C ASP A 21 -12.07 6.63 12.61
N THR A 22 -11.39 5.48 12.55
CA THR A 22 -9.97 5.41 12.18
C THR A 22 -9.74 5.90 10.74
N VAL A 23 -10.57 5.47 9.79
CA VAL A 23 -10.51 5.91 8.38
C VAL A 23 -10.66 7.42 8.29
N GLN A 24 -11.68 8.00 8.94
CA GLN A 24 -11.94 9.43 8.90
C GLN A 24 -10.75 10.26 9.43
N VAL A 25 -10.17 9.84 10.57
CA VAL A 25 -9.00 10.53 11.14
C VAL A 25 -7.78 10.38 10.22
N TYR A 26 -7.60 9.21 9.59
CA TYR A 26 -6.49 8.96 8.68
C TYR A 26 -6.60 9.78 7.39
N GLU A 27 -7.78 9.86 6.78
CA GLU A 27 -8.01 10.70 5.60
C GLU A 27 -7.78 12.18 5.91
N ALA A 28 -8.27 12.66 7.06
CA ALA A 28 -7.99 14.02 7.53
C ALA A 28 -6.50 14.26 7.74
N TYR A 29 -5.77 13.26 8.26
CA TYR A 29 -4.31 13.31 8.42
C TYR A 29 -3.58 13.37 7.07
N CYS A 30 -3.99 12.58 6.09
CA CYS A 30 -3.44 12.62 4.73
C CYS A 30 -3.64 14.00 4.09
N ALA A 31 -4.87 14.55 4.15
CA ALA A 31 -5.16 15.89 3.64
C ALA A 31 -4.30 16.96 4.34
N ALA A 32 -4.18 16.91 5.67
CA ALA A 32 -3.33 17.84 6.41
C ALA A 32 -1.84 17.71 6.04
N CYS A 33 -1.37 16.51 5.74
CA CYS A 33 -0.02 16.29 5.22
C CYS A 33 0.17 16.92 3.84
N GLU A 34 -0.82 16.85 2.96
CA GLU A 34 -0.81 17.50 1.64
C GLU A 34 -0.82 19.03 1.76
N ASP A 35 -1.66 19.59 2.62
CA ASP A 35 -1.67 21.03 2.92
C ASP A 35 -0.29 21.48 3.44
N TYR A 36 0.30 20.74 4.38
CA TYR A 36 1.63 21.05 4.89
C TYR A 36 2.71 20.95 3.81
N ARG A 37 2.57 20.03 2.84
CA ARG A 37 3.48 19.91 1.70
C ARG A 37 3.43 21.12 0.77
N ALA A 38 2.33 21.88 0.73
CA ALA A 38 2.27 23.15 -0.01
C ALA A 38 3.25 24.20 0.58
N PHE A 39 3.57 24.11 1.88
CA PHE A 39 4.51 24.98 2.58
C PHE A 39 5.94 24.40 2.66
N ARG A 40 6.32 23.52 1.72
CA ARG A 40 7.68 22.94 1.67
C ARG A 40 8.76 24.03 1.57
N GLY A 41 9.90 23.75 2.22
CA GLY A 41 11.03 24.67 2.26
C GLY A 41 10.95 25.73 3.36
N SER A 42 11.68 26.81 3.20
CA SER A 42 11.76 27.94 4.14
C SER A 42 11.73 29.25 3.37
N MET A 43 10.97 30.22 3.87
CA MET A 43 11.01 31.59 3.38
C MET A 43 11.78 32.45 4.39
N TYR A 44 12.69 33.30 3.92
CA TYR A 44 13.52 34.13 4.80
C TYR A 44 13.97 35.42 4.12
N TRP A 45 14.23 36.44 4.93
CA TRP A 45 14.80 37.71 4.52
C TRP A 45 16.32 37.63 4.50
N ARG A 46 16.94 38.27 3.49
CA ARG A 46 18.39 38.45 3.44
C ARG A 46 18.70 39.85 2.96
N SER A 47 19.54 40.56 3.70
CA SER A 47 19.97 41.92 3.36
C SER A 47 21.09 41.90 2.31
N HIS A 48 20.99 42.78 1.32
CA HIS A 48 22.03 43.03 0.33
C HIS A 48 22.02 44.53 -0.04
N LYS A 49 23.19 45.18 0.02
CA LYS A 49 23.37 46.62 -0.27
C LYS A 49 22.33 47.53 0.43
N GLY A 50 22.02 47.25 1.69
CA GLY A 50 21.09 48.07 2.50
C GLY A 50 19.60 47.79 2.28
N GLN A 51 19.23 46.83 1.42
CA GLN A 51 17.84 46.44 1.19
C GLN A 51 17.62 44.97 1.53
N ASP A 52 16.51 44.68 2.22
CA ASP A 52 16.07 43.32 2.51
C ASP A 52 15.40 42.69 1.30
N HIS A 53 15.71 41.43 1.05
CA HIS A 53 15.20 40.66 -0.08
C HIS A 53 14.62 39.35 0.42
N LEU A 54 13.43 39.00 -0.06
CA LEU A 54 12.74 37.77 0.28
C LEU A 54 13.24 36.63 -0.61
N TYR A 55 13.56 35.51 0.02
CA TYR A 55 13.93 34.28 -0.67
C TYR A 55 13.05 33.13 -0.20
N HIS A 56 12.68 32.26 -1.14
CA HIS A 56 12.11 30.95 -0.83
C HIS A 56 13.15 29.88 -1.18
N ARG A 57 13.43 29.01 -0.21
CA ARG A 57 14.40 27.92 -0.35
C ARG A 57 13.67 26.60 -0.18
N LEU A 58 13.63 25.82 -1.26
CA LEU A 58 13.11 24.47 -1.23
C LEU A 58 14.10 23.50 -0.55
N SER A 59 13.61 22.33 -0.17
CA SER A 59 14.37 21.29 0.52
C SER A 59 15.57 20.76 -0.29
N ASP A 60 15.54 20.90 -1.62
CA ASP A 60 16.64 20.56 -2.55
C ASP A 60 17.70 21.69 -2.67
N LYS A 61 17.65 22.67 -1.76
CA LYS A 61 18.52 23.85 -1.71
C LYS A 61 18.39 24.80 -2.90
N ARG A 62 17.44 24.61 -3.81
CA ARG A 62 17.10 25.63 -4.82
C ARG A 62 16.53 26.85 -4.10
N ARG A 63 17.05 28.02 -4.47
CA ARG A 63 16.63 29.31 -3.92
C ARG A 63 15.98 30.08 -5.04
N SER A 64 14.74 30.49 -4.85
CA SER A 64 14.06 31.46 -5.69
C SER A 64 14.07 32.81 -5.00
N TYR A 65 14.50 33.83 -5.73
CA TYR A 65 14.33 35.21 -5.31
C TYR A 65 12.86 35.59 -5.50
N THR A 66 12.25 36.15 -4.45
CA THR A 66 10.83 36.50 -4.46
C THR A 66 10.59 37.99 -4.68
N GLY A 67 11.50 38.85 -4.20
CA GLY A 67 11.39 40.31 -4.37
C GLY A 67 12.08 41.10 -3.26
N PRO A 68 12.21 42.43 -3.40
CA PRO A 68 12.67 43.31 -2.34
C PRO A 68 11.57 43.50 -1.30
N ARG A 69 11.95 43.88 -0.08
CA ARG A 69 11.02 44.11 1.02
C ARG A 69 10.09 45.28 0.71
N ASN A 70 8.79 44.97 0.65
CA ASN A 70 7.68 45.88 0.44
C ASN A 70 6.41 45.25 1.04
N ALA A 71 5.27 45.96 0.97
CA ALA A 71 4.02 45.47 1.54
C ALA A 71 3.57 44.10 0.99
N GLU A 72 3.79 43.84 -0.31
CA GLU A 72 3.42 42.56 -0.95
C GLU A 72 4.27 41.39 -0.43
N THR A 73 5.59 41.56 -0.40
CA THR A 73 6.52 40.51 0.05
C THR A 73 6.44 40.27 1.54
N GLU A 74 6.14 41.30 2.35
CA GLU A 74 5.83 41.13 3.77
C GLU A 74 4.52 40.37 4.01
N ALA A 75 3.48 40.63 3.20
CA ALA A 75 2.25 39.84 3.24
C ALA A 75 2.52 38.37 2.90
N ARG A 76 3.25 38.11 1.81
CA ARG A 76 3.62 36.75 1.37
C ARG A 76 4.45 36.01 2.43
N TYR A 77 5.40 36.69 3.08
CA TYR A 77 6.19 36.10 4.17
C TYR A 77 5.31 35.73 5.37
N ARG A 78 4.39 36.62 5.78
CA ARG A 78 3.46 36.37 6.87
C ARG A 78 2.51 35.21 6.56
N GLU A 79 1.92 35.19 5.38
CA GLU A 79 1.05 34.10 4.91
C GLU A 79 1.79 32.76 4.91
N PHE A 80 3.01 32.71 4.36
CA PHE A 80 3.81 31.50 4.35
C PHE A 80 4.13 31.00 5.77
N THR A 81 4.59 31.90 6.65
CA THR A 81 5.02 31.53 8.01
C THR A 81 3.86 31.09 8.89
N GLN A 82 2.75 31.84 8.87
CA GLN A 82 1.53 31.50 9.60
C GLN A 82 0.87 30.24 9.05
N GLY A 83 0.67 30.16 7.73
CA GLY A 83 0.09 28.98 7.07
C GLY A 83 0.89 27.71 7.36
N LYS A 84 2.22 27.80 7.31
CA LYS A 84 3.10 26.67 7.65
C LYS A 84 2.99 26.26 9.13
N ALA A 85 2.90 27.21 10.06
CA ALA A 85 2.74 26.92 11.48
C ALA A 85 1.41 26.20 11.75
N THR A 86 0.31 26.75 11.24
CA THR A 86 -1.04 26.17 11.37
C THR A 86 -1.12 24.77 10.75
N ALA A 87 -0.59 24.59 9.53
CA ALA A 87 -0.58 23.28 8.87
C ALA A 87 0.25 22.25 9.66
N LYS A 88 1.40 22.67 10.23
CA LYS A 88 2.23 21.80 11.07
C LYS A 88 1.51 21.39 12.35
N GLU A 89 0.84 22.32 13.03
CA GLU A 89 0.04 22.03 14.23
C GLU A 89 -1.11 21.08 13.93
N ARG A 90 -1.82 21.29 12.81
CA ARG A 90 -2.89 20.39 12.34
C ARG A 90 -2.38 18.96 12.12
N VAL A 91 -1.25 18.80 11.42
CA VAL A 91 -0.61 17.48 11.23
C VAL A 91 -0.25 16.83 12.56
N ALA A 92 0.34 17.59 13.50
CA ALA A 92 0.71 17.06 14.81
C ALA A 92 -0.50 16.61 15.63
N SER A 93 -1.57 17.40 15.63
CA SER A 93 -2.83 17.07 16.33
C SER A 93 -3.48 15.81 15.75
N LEU A 94 -3.60 15.72 14.42
CA LEU A 94 -4.18 14.55 13.76
C LEU A 94 -3.32 13.29 13.95
N LYS A 95 -1.99 13.43 13.98
CA LYS A 95 -1.08 12.32 14.29
C LYS A 95 -1.31 11.77 15.71
N GLU A 96 -1.57 12.64 16.69
CA GLU A 96 -1.90 12.20 18.04
C GLU A 96 -3.27 11.50 18.09
N GLN A 97 -4.26 12.00 17.36
CA GLN A 97 -5.55 11.33 17.24
C GLN A 97 -5.43 9.96 16.56
N LEU A 98 -4.58 9.82 15.54
CA LEU A 98 -4.27 8.53 14.94
C LEU A 98 -3.65 7.54 15.92
N ARG A 99 -2.78 8.01 16.84
CA ARG A 99 -2.24 7.12 17.89
C ARG A 99 -3.34 6.58 18.80
N LYS A 100 -4.32 7.41 19.15
CA LYS A 100 -5.49 6.97 19.96
C LYS A 100 -6.36 5.99 19.18
N GLN A 101 -6.66 6.28 17.91
CA GLN A 101 -7.39 5.36 17.04
C GLN A 101 -6.68 4.02 16.88
N GLY A 102 -5.36 4.03 16.72
CA GLY A 102 -4.54 2.82 16.70
C GLY A 102 -4.66 1.99 17.98
N ALA A 103 -4.64 2.63 19.15
CA ALA A 103 -4.84 1.95 20.43
C ALA A 103 -6.25 1.33 20.56
N LEU A 104 -7.29 2.02 20.08
CA LEU A 104 -8.65 1.49 20.03
C LEU A 104 -8.77 0.32 19.07
N ALA A 105 -8.21 0.44 17.86
CA ALA A 105 -8.17 -0.61 16.85
C ALA A 105 -7.51 -1.89 17.37
N ARG A 106 -6.42 -1.75 18.13
CA ARG A 106 -5.78 -2.86 18.83
C ARG A 106 -6.69 -3.46 19.90
N ALA A 107 -7.38 -2.63 20.69
CA ALA A 107 -8.26 -3.10 21.75
C ALA A 107 -9.44 -3.92 21.21
N VAL A 108 -9.99 -3.55 20.04
CA VAL A 108 -11.08 -4.29 19.37
C VAL A 108 -10.60 -5.36 18.38
N GLY A 109 -9.28 -5.51 18.22
CA GLY A 109 -8.67 -6.61 17.45
C GLY A 109 -8.77 -6.50 15.93
N ILE A 110 -8.78 -5.27 15.39
CA ILE A 110 -8.78 -4.98 13.93
C ILE A 110 -7.38 -4.58 13.40
N ASP A 111 -6.33 -4.72 14.21
CA ASP A 111 -4.93 -4.44 13.87
C ASP A 111 -4.26 -5.63 13.14
N ARG A 112 -4.71 -5.91 11.92
CA ARG A 112 -4.46 -7.18 11.22
C ARG A 112 -3.11 -7.27 10.49
N VAL A 113 -2.59 -6.14 10.01
CA VAL A 113 -1.42 -6.13 9.10
C VAL A 113 -0.12 -6.25 9.90
N PRO A 114 0.78 -7.21 9.64
CA PRO A 114 2.06 -7.33 10.34
C PRO A 114 2.82 -6.00 10.36
N SER A 115 3.37 -5.62 11.52
CA SER A 115 3.89 -4.25 11.69
C SER A 115 4.98 -3.88 10.68
N ILE A 116 5.79 -4.84 10.22
CA ILE A 116 6.81 -4.60 9.19
C ILE A 116 6.18 -4.29 7.83
N VAL A 117 5.09 -4.98 7.47
CA VAL A 117 4.34 -4.71 6.23
C VAL A 117 3.69 -3.34 6.30
N ALA A 118 3.06 -3.00 7.43
CA ALA A 118 2.45 -1.69 7.62
C ALA A 118 3.47 -0.55 7.47
N LYS A 119 4.69 -0.72 7.99
CA LYS A 119 5.80 0.24 7.80
C LYS A 119 6.29 0.33 6.35
N VAL A 120 6.36 -0.79 5.63
CA VAL A 120 6.69 -0.81 4.20
C VAL A 120 5.64 -0.03 3.40
N LEU A 121 4.35 -0.25 3.70
CA LEU A 121 3.24 0.47 3.10
C LEU A 121 3.27 1.97 3.42
N GLU A 122 3.49 2.34 4.69
CA GLU A 122 3.67 3.74 5.11
C GLU A 122 4.80 4.41 4.32
N GLY A 123 5.98 3.79 4.22
CA GLY A 123 7.08 4.32 3.42
C GLY A 123 6.77 4.41 1.92
N ILE A 124 6.01 3.46 1.36
CA ILE A 124 5.53 3.53 -0.03
C ILE A 124 4.61 4.74 -0.22
N ASN A 125 3.68 4.96 0.72
CA ASN A 125 2.68 6.02 0.64
C ASN A 125 3.24 7.41 0.90
N GLU A 126 4.37 7.52 1.59
CA GLU A 126 5.14 8.77 1.71
C GLU A 126 5.69 9.25 0.36
N GLU A 127 5.81 8.34 -0.62
CA GLU A 127 6.38 8.56 -1.95
C GLU A 127 5.33 8.33 -3.05
N PRO A 128 4.57 9.38 -3.46
CA PRO A 128 3.48 9.24 -4.43
C PRO A 128 3.88 8.54 -5.73
N SER A 129 5.07 8.84 -6.26
CA SER A 129 5.60 8.23 -7.48
C SER A 129 5.83 6.72 -7.35
N LEU A 130 6.13 6.23 -6.14
CA LEU A 130 6.25 4.80 -5.84
C LEU A 130 4.87 4.18 -5.59
N ARG A 131 4.04 4.83 -4.76
CA ARG A 131 2.67 4.40 -4.46
C ARG A 131 1.85 4.14 -5.72
N ASP A 132 1.97 5.00 -6.73
CA ASP A 132 1.23 4.88 -7.99
C ASP A 132 1.69 3.74 -8.91
N GLN A 133 2.83 3.12 -8.60
CA GLN A 133 3.44 2.08 -9.43
C GLN A 133 3.45 0.71 -8.76
N VAL A 134 2.91 0.58 -7.55
CA VAL A 134 2.89 -0.67 -6.82
C VAL A 134 1.49 -1.05 -6.34
N THR A 135 1.24 -2.35 -6.36
CA THR A 135 0.05 -2.98 -5.78
C THR A 135 0.50 -4.16 -4.91
N ILE A 136 -0.07 -4.29 -3.72
CA ILE A 136 0.11 -5.48 -2.89
C ILE A 136 -0.76 -6.60 -3.45
N VAL A 137 -0.14 -7.74 -3.72
CA VAL A 137 -0.80 -8.92 -4.26
C VAL A 137 -0.67 -10.09 -3.30
N GLY A 138 -1.15 -11.26 -3.71
CA GLY A 138 -1.03 -12.48 -2.90
C GLY A 138 -1.83 -12.42 -1.60
N THR A 139 -1.34 -13.13 -0.58
CA THR A 139 -2.05 -13.34 0.69
C THR A 139 -2.47 -12.03 1.36
N HIS A 140 -1.62 -11.01 1.29
CA HIS A 140 -1.76 -9.76 2.04
C HIS A 140 -2.86 -8.85 1.46
N ALA A 141 -3.22 -9.00 0.18
CA ALA A 141 -4.32 -8.25 -0.44
C ALA A 141 -5.66 -8.46 0.28
N ARG A 142 -5.83 -9.62 0.94
CA ARG A 142 -7.05 -9.94 1.67
C ARG A 142 -7.30 -9.06 2.89
N TRP A 143 -6.29 -8.43 3.51
CA TRP A 143 -6.56 -7.47 4.58
C TRP A 143 -7.29 -6.23 4.06
N ALA A 144 -7.01 -5.80 2.83
CA ALA A 144 -7.81 -4.75 2.21
C ALA A 144 -9.25 -5.26 1.96
N TYR A 145 -9.43 -6.51 1.52
CA TYR A 145 -10.76 -7.09 1.33
C TYR A 145 -11.54 -7.30 2.64
N GLU A 146 -10.87 -7.66 3.75
CA GLU A 146 -11.46 -7.68 5.10
C GLU A 146 -12.09 -6.32 5.42
N THR A 147 -11.32 -5.26 5.24
CA THR A 147 -11.80 -3.90 5.52
C THR A 147 -12.89 -3.44 4.54
N LEU A 148 -12.82 -3.89 3.28
CA LEU A 148 -13.80 -3.56 2.25
C LEU A 148 -15.17 -4.17 2.54
N ALA A 149 -15.20 -5.41 3.02
CA ALA A 149 -16.42 -6.15 3.31
C ALA A 149 -16.90 -6.02 4.77
N GLY A 150 -16.09 -5.46 5.67
CA GLY A 150 -16.43 -5.42 7.09
C GLY A 150 -16.42 -6.81 7.74
N VAL A 151 -15.49 -7.67 7.32
CA VAL A 151 -15.33 -9.05 7.82
C VAL A 151 -13.89 -9.33 8.23
N ARG A 152 -13.65 -10.50 8.80
CA ARG A 152 -12.33 -11.03 9.14
C ARG A 152 -12.17 -12.44 8.57
N PHE A 153 -11.17 -12.66 7.72
CA PHE A 153 -10.82 -14.00 7.26
C PHE A 153 -10.25 -14.85 8.40
N GLU A 154 -10.52 -16.14 8.34
CA GLU A 154 -9.93 -17.11 9.26
C GLU A 154 -8.40 -17.20 9.13
N THR A 155 -7.73 -17.38 10.27
CA THR A 155 -6.27 -17.24 10.40
C THR A 155 -5.49 -18.26 9.57
N GLU A 156 -6.01 -19.48 9.39
CA GLU A 156 -5.37 -20.54 8.57
C GLU A 156 -5.21 -20.12 7.11
N ILE A 157 -6.05 -19.21 6.63
CA ILE A 157 -5.98 -18.69 5.27
C ILE A 157 -4.89 -17.60 5.19
N VAL A 158 -4.55 -16.91 6.28
CA VAL A 158 -3.76 -15.64 6.32
C VAL A 158 -2.26 -15.81 6.64
N ALA A 159 -1.81 -16.96 7.16
CA ALA A 159 -0.45 -17.11 7.64
C ALA A 159 0.60 -17.16 6.50
N THR A 160 1.20 -16.01 6.15
CA THR A 160 2.45 -15.96 5.38
C THR A 160 3.43 -14.94 5.94
N LYS A 161 4.73 -15.26 5.92
CA LYS A 161 5.83 -14.37 6.35
C LYS A 161 6.46 -13.63 5.16
N ASP A 162 5.68 -13.41 4.11
CA ASP A 162 6.09 -12.74 2.89
C ASP A 162 5.02 -11.75 2.43
N VAL A 163 5.44 -10.60 1.93
CA VAL A 163 4.57 -9.67 1.21
C VAL A 163 4.98 -9.61 -0.25
N ASP A 164 4.01 -9.82 -1.14
CA ASP A 164 4.20 -9.74 -2.58
C ASP A 164 3.85 -8.33 -3.06
N ILE A 165 4.84 -7.62 -3.61
CA ILE A 165 4.67 -6.30 -4.22
C ILE A 165 4.72 -6.47 -5.73
N MET A 166 3.59 -6.24 -6.40
CA MET A 166 3.52 -6.19 -7.85
C MET A 166 3.84 -4.78 -8.34
N TRP A 167 4.78 -4.70 -9.27
CA TRP A 167 5.18 -3.47 -9.94
C TRP A 167 4.45 -3.31 -11.28
N HIS A 168 3.84 -2.15 -11.52
CA HIS A 168 3.20 -1.82 -12.78
C HIS A 168 4.25 -1.43 -13.84
N VAL A 169 4.46 -2.30 -14.83
CA VAL A 169 5.42 -2.08 -15.92
C VAL A 169 4.79 -1.18 -16.99
N GLY A 170 4.71 0.13 -16.75
CA GLY A 170 4.09 1.06 -17.70
C GLY A 170 4.56 2.51 -17.63
N HIS A 171 5.02 2.98 -16.47
CA HIS A 171 5.38 4.38 -16.31
C HIS A 171 6.90 4.52 -16.21
N HIS A 172 7.48 5.38 -17.05
CA HIS A 172 8.86 5.82 -16.92
C HIS A 172 9.03 6.40 -15.52
N LEU A 173 9.67 5.63 -14.66
CA LEU A 173 10.09 6.08 -13.36
C LEU A 173 11.28 7.00 -13.59
N GLU A 174 11.03 8.31 -13.72
CA GLU A 174 11.97 9.25 -13.14
C GLU A 174 11.95 8.98 -11.64
N LEU A 175 12.84 8.09 -11.20
CA LEU A 175 13.11 7.74 -9.80
C LEU A 175 13.54 9.02 -9.08
N ALA A 176 12.58 9.84 -8.67
CA ALA A 176 12.72 10.91 -7.69
C ALA A 176 12.50 10.34 -6.27
N GLY A 177 13.00 11.03 -5.25
CA GLY A 177 12.76 10.65 -3.84
C GLY A 177 13.74 9.60 -3.25
N PRO A 178 13.38 8.86 -2.19
CA PRO A 178 14.21 7.89 -1.46
C PRO A 178 14.72 6.71 -2.31
N LEU A 179 14.01 6.37 -3.38
CA LEU A 179 14.49 5.40 -4.37
C LEU A 179 15.57 6.00 -5.28
N ALA A 180 15.76 7.32 -5.29
CA ALA A 180 16.82 8.00 -6.02
C ALA A 180 18.20 7.72 -5.37
N GLY A 181 18.76 6.56 -5.71
CA GLY A 181 20.17 6.23 -5.50
C GLY A 181 20.37 4.87 -4.85
N ARG A 182 19.38 4.40 -4.09
CA ARG A 182 19.52 3.17 -3.29
C ARG A 182 18.65 2.00 -3.77
N GLY A 183 17.70 2.23 -4.67
CA GLY A 183 16.83 1.17 -5.19
C GLY A 183 15.83 0.65 -4.16
N LEU A 184 15.06 -0.40 -4.50
CA LEU A 184 14.04 -0.95 -3.59
C LEU A 184 14.68 -1.58 -2.36
N LEU A 185 15.80 -2.29 -2.50
CA LEU A 185 16.51 -2.85 -1.35
C LEU A 185 16.94 -1.75 -0.38
N GLY A 186 17.49 -0.64 -0.89
CA GLY A 186 17.91 0.47 -0.05
C GLY A 186 16.76 1.21 0.61
N PHE A 187 15.58 1.27 -0.04
CA PHE A 187 14.34 1.73 0.57
C PHE A 187 13.92 0.83 1.74
N LEU A 188 13.88 -0.50 1.52
CA LEU A 188 13.57 -1.46 2.57
C LEU A 188 14.56 -1.36 3.75
N GLN A 189 15.84 -1.16 3.47
CA GLN A 189 16.88 -0.94 4.49
C GLN A 189 16.71 0.37 5.28
N GLY A 190 16.06 1.38 4.69
CA GLY A 190 15.67 2.59 5.41
C GLY A 190 14.60 2.33 6.46
N ILE A 191 13.74 1.32 6.25
CA ILE A 191 12.69 0.90 7.19
C ILE A 191 13.25 -0.08 8.23
N ASP A 192 14.04 -1.05 7.78
CA ASP A 192 14.72 -2.04 8.62
C ASP A 192 16.08 -2.38 8.00
N SER A 193 17.15 -1.90 8.63
CA SER A 193 18.53 -2.04 8.12
C SER A 193 19.01 -3.48 7.96
N THR A 194 18.28 -4.45 8.52
CA THR A 194 18.62 -5.87 8.43
C THR A 194 18.17 -6.53 7.13
N PHE A 195 17.39 -5.85 6.28
CA PHE A 195 17.03 -6.36 4.95
C PHE A 195 18.26 -6.65 4.10
N LYS A 196 18.31 -7.86 3.55
CA LYS A 196 19.29 -8.31 2.57
C LYS A 196 18.57 -8.98 1.41
N ARG A 197 19.09 -8.82 0.19
CA ARG A 197 18.62 -9.59 -0.97
C ARG A 197 18.91 -11.08 -0.73
N ASP A 198 17.96 -11.93 -1.07
CA ASP A 198 18.16 -13.37 -1.07
C ASP A 198 19.22 -13.78 -2.11
N ASN A 199 20.09 -14.72 -1.75
CA ASN A 199 21.20 -15.15 -2.62
C ASN A 199 20.74 -15.96 -3.83
N LYS A 200 19.61 -16.68 -3.72
CA LYS A 200 19.05 -17.54 -4.76
C LYS A 200 17.95 -16.81 -5.52
N LEU A 201 17.11 -16.07 -4.81
CA LEU A 201 15.92 -15.40 -5.36
C LEU A 201 16.18 -13.89 -5.48
N ARG A 202 16.67 -13.45 -6.65
CA ARG A 202 17.03 -12.03 -6.87
C ARG A 202 15.87 -11.03 -6.74
N PHE A 203 14.64 -11.51 -6.75
CA PHE A 203 13.42 -10.72 -6.56
C PHE A 203 13.02 -10.55 -5.08
N ARG A 204 13.67 -11.27 -4.16
CA ARG A 204 13.31 -11.33 -2.74
C ARG A 204 14.31 -10.58 -1.86
N ALA A 205 13.80 -9.78 -0.93
CA ALA A 205 14.56 -9.28 0.22
C ALA A 205 14.04 -9.92 1.51
N VAL A 206 14.94 -10.27 2.43
CA VAL A 206 14.59 -10.86 3.73
C VAL A 206 15.27 -10.08 4.85
N ASN A 207 14.52 -9.74 5.90
CA ASN A 207 15.08 -9.06 7.08
C ASN A 207 15.63 -10.05 8.12
N GLY A 208 16.27 -9.52 9.17
CA GLY A 208 16.85 -10.31 10.26
C GLY A 208 15.85 -11.09 11.10
N LYS A 209 14.55 -10.90 10.88
CA LYS A 209 13.45 -11.66 11.52
C LYS A 209 12.83 -12.70 10.59
N GLY A 210 13.39 -12.88 9.39
CA GLY A 210 12.91 -13.84 8.40
C GLY A 210 11.65 -13.40 7.65
N TYR A 211 11.30 -12.11 7.70
CA TYR A 211 10.19 -11.56 6.91
C TYR A 211 10.67 -11.23 5.50
N ALA A 212 9.95 -11.71 4.49
CA ALA A 212 10.32 -11.54 3.08
C ALA A 212 9.46 -10.48 2.37
N VAL A 213 10.07 -9.78 1.43
CA VAL A 213 9.41 -8.90 0.47
C VAL A 213 9.79 -9.38 -0.92
N ASP A 214 8.78 -9.76 -1.70
CA ASP A 214 8.95 -10.23 -3.07
C ASP A 214 8.55 -9.13 -4.06
N LEU A 215 9.44 -8.83 -5.01
CA LEU A 215 9.17 -7.92 -6.11
C LEU A 215 8.72 -8.70 -7.34
N LEU A 216 7.47 -8.52 -7.72
CA LEU A 216 6.84 -9.18 -8.86
C LEU A 216 6.50 -8.18 -9.96
N ALA A 217 6.36 -8.65 -11.19
CA ALA A 217 5.92 -7.82 -12.31
C ALA A 217 5.12 -8.65 -13.35
N PRO A 218 4.11 -8.05 -14.01
CA PRO A 218 3.47 -8.66 -15.16
C PRO A 218 4.47 -8.91 -16.29
N ASP A 219 4.31 -10.03 -16.99
CA ASP A 219 5.07 -10.32 -18.20
C ASP A 219 4.25 -9.98 -19.46
N ARG A 220 4.59 -8.86 -20.11
CA ARG A 220 3.91 -8.37 -21.32
C ARG A 220 4.90 -8.19 -22.48
N PRO A 221 4.56 -8.65 -23.70
CA PRO A 221 5.34 -8.38 -24.91
C PRO A 221 5.53 -6.87 -25.13
N GLY A 222 6.73 -6.46 -25.56
CA GLY A 222 7.04 -5.06 -25.88
C GLY A 222 7.46 -4.19 -24.68
N HIS A 223 7.20 -4.62 -23.45
CA HIS A 223 7.64 -3.92 -22.24
C HIS A 223 9.07 -4.37 -21.86
N ARG A 224 10.09 -3.71 -22.44
CA ARG A 224 11.48 -3.89 -21.99
C ARG A 224 11.58 -3.36 -20.56
N GLY A 225 11.86 -4.27 -19.63
CA GLY A 225 11.73 -3.98 -18.21
C GLY A 225 12.46 -2.73 -17.75
N LEU A 226 11.77 -1.91 -16.95
CA LEU A 226 12.43 -0.93 -16.11
C LEU A 226 13.41 -1.69 -15.21
N LYS A 227 14.70 -1.41 -15.39
CA LYS A 227 15.70 -1.76 -14.40
C LYS A 227 15.43 -0.87 -13.20
N LEU A 228 14.67 -1.36 -12.22
CA LEU A 228 14.69 -0.78 -10.87
C LEU A 228 16.09 -0.91 -10.24
N ILE A 229 16.96 -1.70 -10.88
CA ILE A 229 18.37 -1.93 -10.56
C ILE A 229 19.14 -0.60 -10.56
N ARG A 230 19.30 0.00 -9.39
CA ARG A 230 20.25 1.10 -9.19
C ARG A 230 21.62 0.64 -8.72
N THR A 231 21.68 -0.51 -8.06
CA THR A 231 22.92 -1.16 -7.66
C THR A 231 22.91 -2.62 -8.10
N GLN A 232 24.08 -3.24 -8.28
CA GLN A 232 24.18 -4.67 -8.60
C GLN A 232 23.52 -5.59 -7.55
N TYR A 233 23.31 -5.07 -6.34
CA TYR A 233 22.73 -5.78 -5.21
C TYR A 233 21.23 -5.55 -5.04
N ASP A 234 20.62 -4.71 -5.86
CA ASP A 234 19.20 -4.42 -5.77
C ASP A 234 18.31 -5.59 -6.25
N LEU A 235 17.02 -5.50 -5.96
CA LEU A 235 16.02 -6.48 -6.37
C LEU A 235 15.76 -6.43 -7.88
N VAL A 236 15.57 -7.61 -8.47
CA VAL A 236 15.18 -7.78 -9.87
C VAL A 236 13.80 -8.40 -9.89
N ALA A 237 12.80 -7.69 -10.40
CA ALA A 237 11.42 -8.16 -10.40
C ALA A 237 11.29 -9.52 -11.10
N ASN A 238 10.59 -10.46 -10.45
CA ASN A 238 10.21 -11.72 -11.08
C ASN A 238 9.02 -11.47 -12.00
N ARG A 239 9.19 -11.73 -13.30
CA ARG A 239 8.15 -11.50 -14.30
C ARG A 239 7.29 -12.73 -14.47
N MET A 240 5.98 -12.55 -14.41
CA MET A 240 5.01 -13.64 -14.51
C MET A 240 3.81 -13.22 -15.36
N ASP A 241 3.49 -14.03 -16.35
CA ASP A 241 2.29 -13.92 -17.18
C ASP A 241 1.00 -13.97 -16.35
N ALA A 242 0.98 -14.79 -15.30
CA ALA A 242 -0.15 -14.95 -14.39
C ALA A 242 -0.56 -13.63 -13.70
N LEU A 243 0.35 -12.65 -13.57
CA LEU A 243 0.05 -11.34 -12.98
C LEU A 243 -0.68 -10.40 -13.95
N ASN A 244 -0.75 -10.74 -15.24
CA ASN A 244 -1.47 -9.93 -16.23
C ASN A 244 -2.97 -9.81 -15.90
N GLU A 245 -3.53 -10.81 -15.24
CA GLU A 245 -4.93 -10.82 -14.75
C GLU A 245 -5.18 -9.73 -13.69
N LEU A 246 -4.15 -9.33 -12.95
CA LEU A 246 -4.25 -8.33 -11.88
C LEU A 246 -4.11 -6.88 -12.41
N LEU A 247 -4.00 -6.71 -13.72
CA LEU A 247 -3.84 -5.40 -14.35
C LEU A 247 -5.22 -4.76 -14.52
N GLY A 248 -5.34 -3.54 -14.00
CA GLY A 248 -6.57 -2.78 -13.94
C GLY A 248 -6.43 -1.70 -12.88
N ASP A 249 -7.53 -1.01 -12.58
CA ASP A 249 -7.55 0.01 -11.54
C ASP A 249 -7.45 -0.66 -10.16
N PRO A 250 -6.38 -0.38 -9.38
CA PRO A 250 -6.26 -0.94 -8.05
C PRO A 250 -7.26 -0.29 -7.09
N LEU A 251 -7.77 -1.08 -6.17
CA LEU A 251 -8.54 -0.58 -5.03
C LEU A 251 -7.58 -0.11 -3.96
N GLU A 252 -7.94 0.96 -3.26
CA GLU A 252 -7.18 1.44 -2.12
C GLU A 252 -8.01 1.37 -0.84
N ARG A 253 -7.42 0.83 0.23
CA ARG A 253 -8.07 0.69 1.53
C ARG A 253 -7.17 1.12 2.66
N VAL A 254 -7.70 1.79 3.66
CA VAL A 254 -6.99 2.01 4.93
C VAL A 254 -6.89 0.69 5.67
N VAL A 255 -5.67 0.36 6.09
CA VAL A 255 -5.33 -0.83 6.85
C VAL A 255 -4.57 -0.45 8.13
N ILE A 256 -4.69 -1.31 9.14
CA ILE A 256 -4.14 -1.07 10.47
C ILE A 256 -3.08 -2.11 10.77
N GLY A 257 -1.87 -1.63 11.05
CA GLY A 257 -0.74 -2.45 11.45
C GLY A 257 -0.92 -3.00 12.86
N GLN A 258 -0.46 -4.22 13.10
CA GLN A 258 -0.38 -4.88 14.40
C GLN A 258 0.18 -3.93 15.46
N LEU A 259 -0.39 -4.00 16.65
CA LEU A 259 -0.19 -3.09 17.78
C LEU A 259 -0.80 -1.71 17.58
N GLY A 260 -1.45 -1.44 16.45
CA GLY A 260 -2.07 -0.15 16.14
C GLY A 260 -1.09 0.99 15.91
N HIS A 261 0.20 0.68 15.70
CA HIS A 261 1.24 1.72 15.62
C HIS A 261 1.30 2.45 14.28
N THR A 262 0.88 1.79 13.20
CA THR A 262 0.92 2.32 11.84
C THR A 262 -0.47 2.13 11.23
N ILE A 263 -1.05 3.22 10.76
CA ILE A 263 -2.29 3.24 9.97
C ILE A 263 -1.89 3.82 8.63
N THR A 264 -2.23 3.14 7.54
CA THR A 264 -1.72 3.45 6.21
C THR A 264 -2.70 2.95 5.14
N THR A 265 -2.50 3.32 3.88
CA THR A 265 -3.28 2.74 2.78
C THR A 265 -2.59 1.52 2.16
N MET A 266 -3.39 0.60 1.67
CA MET A 266 -2.94 -0.55 0.89
C MET A 266 -3.66 -0.55 -0.45
N ARG A 267 -2.88 -0.51 -1.53
CA ARG A 267 -3.39 -0.70 -2.89
C ARG A 267 -3.38 -2.18 -3.22
N VAL A 268 -4.52 -2.71 -3.67
CA VAL A 268 -4.72 -4.13 -3.99
C VAL A 268 -5.46 -4.27 -5.33
N PRO A 269 -5.41 -5.43 -6.00
CA PRO A 269 -6.20 -5.66 -7.20
C PRO A 269 -7.71 -5.65 -6.91
N ASP A 270 -8.51 -5.49 -7.95
CA ASP A 270 -9.94 -5.81 -7.92
C ASP A 270 -10.16 -7.25 -7.39
N PRO A 271 -11.11 -7.48 -6.46
CA PRO A 271 -11.32 -8.82 -5.88
C PRO A 271 -11.72 -9.86 -6.94
N ARG A 272 -12.36 -9.48 -8.04
CA ARG A 272 -12.70 -10.37 -9.16
C ARG A 272 -11.43 -10.81 -9.90
N ALA A 273 -10.54 -9.86 -10.19
CA ALA A 273 -9.22 -10.13 -10.77
C ALA A 273 -8.38 -11.03 -9.86
N PHE A 274 -8.45 -10.80 -8.53
CA PHE A 274 -7.80 -11.67 -7.55
C PHE A 274 -8.32 -13.12 -7.62
N VAL A 275 -9.64 -13.33 -7.69
CA VAL A 275 -10.23 -14.66 -7.83
C VAL A 275 -9.75 -15.33 -9.12
N LYS A 276 -9.85 -14.65 -10.28
CA LYS A 276 -9.37 -15.18 -11.58
C LYS A 276 -7.89 -15.58 -11.52
N HIS A 277 -7.05 -14.71 -10.97
CA HIS A 277 -5.61 -14.97 -10.81
C HIS A 277 -5.33 -16.21 -9.94
N LYS A 278 -6.02 -16.32 -8.79
CA LYS A 278 -5.83 -17.45 -7.87
C LYS A 278 -6.36 -18.77 -8.43
N VAL A 279 -7.48 -18.74 -9.15
CA VAL A 279 -7.96 -19.90 -9.92
C VAL A 279 -6.91 -20.32 -10.94
N GLY A 280 -6.41 -19.40 -11.75
CA GLY A 280 -5.39 -19.68 -12.76
C GLY A 280 -4.12 -20.33 -12.17
N LEU A 281 -3.61 -19.79 -11.05
CA LEU A 281 -2.46 -20.37 -10.34
C LEU A 281 -2.74 -21.79 -9.82
N SER A 282 -3.96 -22.07 -9.34
CA SER A 282 -4.31 -23.40 -8.81
C SER A 282 -4.35 -24.49 -9.89
N MET A 283 -4.62 -24.10 -11.14
CA MET A 283 -4.76 -25.00 -12.29
C MET A 283 -3.41 -25.30 -12.97
N ARG A 284 -2.36 -24.54 -12.66
CA ARG A 284 -1.01 -24.76 -13.20
C ARG A 284 -0.42 -26.10 -12.74
N THR A 285 0.14 -26.86 -13.68
CA THR A 285 0.76 -28.17 -13.41
C THR A 285 2.14 -28.07 -12.77
N ASP A 286 2.86 -26.97 -13.01
CA ASP A 286 4.19 -26.67 -12.47
C ASP A 286 4.15 -26.03 -11.06
N ARG A 287 2.96 -25.76 -10.54
CA ARG A 287 2.76 -25.14 -9.22
C ARG A 287 2.90 -26.19 -8.11
N GLU A 288 3.66 -25.87 -7.07
CA GLU A 288 3.83 -26.72 -5.89
C GLU A 288 2.47 -27.17 -5.31
N PRO A 289 2.28 -28.47 -4.97
CA PRO A 289 0.98 -29.01 -4.54
C PRO A 289 0.31 -28.23 -3.40
N ASP A 290 1.05 -27.84 -2.36
CA ASP A 290 0.51 -27.09 -1.23
C ASP A 290 0.19 -25.64 -1.57
N LYS A 291 0.91 -25.04 -2.53
CA LYS A 291 0.57 -23.71 -3.05
C LYS A 291 -0.69 -23.77 -3.91
N ARG A 292 -0.88 -24.81 -4.72
CA ARG A 292 -2.11 -25.01 -5.53
C ARG A 292 -3.35 -25.07 -4.66
N LYS A 293 -3.32 -25.88 -3.59
CA LYS A 293 -4.43 -25.99 -2.62
C LYS A 293 -4.75 -24.65 -1.97
N ARG A 294 -3.72 -23.91 -1.52
CA ARG A 294 -3.90 -22.59 -0.91
C ARG A 294 -4.41 -21.55 -1.89
N ASP A 295 -3.93 -21.55 -3.14
CA ASP A 295 -4.40 -20.66 -4.18
C ASP A 295 -5.90 -20.91 -4.45
N LEU A 296 -6.33 -22.17 -4.55
CA LEU A 296 -7.75 -22.52 -4.70
C LEU A 296 -8.61 -22.09 -3.50
N MET A 297 -8.15 -22.37 -2.28
CA MET A 297 -8.84 -21.98 -1.05
C MET A 297 -9.00 -20.45 -0.94
N MET A 298 -7.97 -19.68 -1.32
CA MET A 298 -8.05 -18.22 -1.36
C MET A 298 -9.03 -17.72 -2.42
N ALA A 299 -9.05 -18.35 -3.59
CA ALA A 299 -10.03 -18.03 -4.63
C ALA A 299 -11.46 -18.26 -4.15
N GLU A 300 -11.72 -19.41 -3.53
CA GLU A 300 -13.03 -19.77 -2.98
C GLU A 300 -13.47 -18.80 -1.87
N ALA A 301 -12.56 -18.46 -0.95
CA ALA A 301 -12.84 -17.53 0.13
C ALA A 301 -13.22 -16.12 -0.36
N VAL A 302 -12.48 -15.58 -1.33
CA VAL A 302 -12.78 -14.26 -1.90
C VAL A 302 -14.00 -14.30 -2.83
N ALA A 303 -14.22 -15.40 -3.55
CA ALA A 303 -15.44 -15.62 -4.33
C ALA A 303 -16.69 -15.58 -3.44
N ARG A 304 -16.67 -16.30 -2.31
CA ARG A 304 -17.76 -16.25 -1.32
C ARG A 304 -17.93 -14.84 -0.75
N LEU A 305 -16.82 -14.15 -0.43
CA LEU A 305 -16.85 -12.78 0.06
C LEU A 305 -17.55 -11.83 -0.92
N ILE A 306 -17.28 -11.98 -2.22
CA ILE A 306 -17.89 -11.17 -3.27
C ILE A 306 -19.41 -11.31 -3.24
N VAL A 307 -19.89 -12.54 -3.20
CA VAL A 307 -21.31 -12.84 -3.23
C VAL A 307 -22.05 -12.37 -1.98
N GLU A 308 -21.49 -12.64 -0.81
CA GLU A 308 -22.17 -12.40 0.47
C GLU A 308 -22.06 -10.95 0.95
N HIS A 309 -20.96 -10.24 0.63
CA HIS A 309 -20.68 -8.92 1.19
C HIS A 309 -20.32 -7.83 0.18
N LEU A 310 -19.98 -8.18 -1.07
CA LEU A 310 -19.54 -7.22 -2.08
C LEU A 310 -20.31 -7.33 -3.40
N PRO A 311 -21.66 -7.21 -3.39
CA PRO A 311 -22.50 -7.39 -4.58
C PRO A 311 -22.19 -6.40 -5.71
N GLN A 312 -21.49 -5.31 -5.43
CA GLN A 312 -20.99 -4.35 -6.41
C GLN A 312 -19.79 -4.86 -7.24
N TYR A 313 -19.25 -6.04 -6.92
CA TYR A 313 -18.18 -6.70 -7.69
C TYR A 313 -18.62 -8.05 -8.28
N PRO A 314 -19.72 -8.11 -9.08
CA PRO A 314 -20.18 -9.38 -9.64
C PRO A 314 -19.16 -9.96 -10.63
N LEU A 315 -19.01 -11.28 -10.62
CA LEU A 315 -18.31 -12.05 -11.66
C LEU A 315 -19.32 -12.50 -12.71
N ALA A 316 -19.02 -12.30 -13.99
CA ALA A 316 -19.90 -12.70 -15.09
C ALA A 316 -19.92 -14.23 -15.27
N ASP A 317 -21.01 -14.78 -15.79
CA ASP A 317 -21.13 -16.22 -16.04
C ASP A 317 -20.04 -16.78 -16.98
N GLU A 318 -19.61 -15.95 -17.93
CA GLU A 318 -18.51 -16.25 -18.86
C GLU A 318 -17.17 -16.41 -18.13
N ASP A 319 -16.93 -15.56 -17.10
CA ASP A 319 -15.70 -15.59 -16.31
C ASP A 319 -15.60 -16.85 -15.45
N ILE A 320 -16.74 -17.43 -15.05
CA ILE A 320 -16.79 -18.54 -14.10
C ILE A 320 -16.88 -19.91 -14.78
N GLN A 321 -17.15 -19.97 -16.09
CA GLN A 321 -17.41 -21.23 -16.80
C GLN A 321 -16.25 -22.22 -16.66
N GLY A 322 -15.01 -21.73 -16.73
CA GLY A 322 -13.77 -22.51 -16.58
C GLY A 322 -13.29 -22.71 -15.14
N PHE A 323 -13.98 -22.18 -14.14
CA PHE A 323 -13.52 -22.27 -12.75
C PHE A 323 -13.73 -23.67 -12.15
N PRO A 324 -12.87 -24.08 -11.19
CA PRO A 324 -13.08 -25.27 -10.39
C PRO A 324 -14.45 -25.27 -9.72
N GLU A 325 -15.04 -26.46 -9.55
CA GLU A 325 -16.40 -26.62 -8.99
C GLU A 325 -16.57 -25.93 -7.64
N ALA A 326 -15.58 -26.03 -6.75
CA ALA A 326 -15.61 -25.38 -5.44
C ALA A 326 -15.82 -23.86 -5.54
N VAL A 327 -15.07 -23.19 -6.42
CA VAL A 327 -15.20 -21.74 -6.65
C VAL A 327 -16.52 -21.41 -7.33
N ARG A 328 -16.96 -22.18 -8.33
CA ARG A 328 -18.27 -21.97 -8.96
C ARG A 328 -19.42 -22.13 -7.97
N ARG A 329 -19.31 -23.08 -7.03
CA ARG A 329 -20.31 -23.28 -5.98
C ARG A 329 -20.33 -22.10 -5.01
N ALA A 330 -19.16 -21.61 -4.58
CA ALA A 330 -19.06 -20.40 -3.76
C ALA A 330 -19.71 -19.18 -4.45
N LEU A 331 -19.54 -19.04 -5.77
CA LEU A 331 -20.14 -17.96 -6.55
C LEU A 331 -21.65 -18.08 -6.77
N LYS A 332 -22.25 -19.25 -6.50
CA LYS A 332 -23.68 -19.53 -6.69
C LYS A 332 -24.45 -19.67 -5.37
N ALA A 333 -23.78 -19.58 -4.24
CA ALA A 333 -24.35 -19.88 -2.92
C ALA A 333 -25.07 -18.68 -2.25
N ALA A 334 -25.44 -17.64 -3.01
CA ALA A 334 -26.18 -16.47 -2.52
C ALA A 334 -27.67 -16.76 -2.35
#